data_AF-A0A0C3NIE0-F1
#
_entry.id   AF-A0A0C3NIE0-F1
#
_cell.length_a   1.000
_cell.length_b   1.000
_cell.length_c   1.000
_cell.angle_alpha   90.00
_cell.angle_beta   90.00
_cell.angle_gamma   90.00
#
_symmetry.space_group_name_H-M   'P 1'
#
loop_
_entity.id
_entity.type
_entity.pdbx_description
1 polymer ?
#
loop_
_entity_poly.entity_id
_entity_poly.type
_entity_poly.pdbx_seq_one_letter_code
_entity_poly.pdbx_strand_id
1 'polypeptide(L)'
;MTMTTSDALLALRHAVKSKSHITYLSNDEPTSTLLNATHLSLGPVSLQKTTPTRYAKPGVPNAALPSDFYTLEAIYLAWLLRDAPGAEYMKQARENGLTVGFVSVTERKNVVEWLEGKVADSDRIKPLDADSTTPPGTPPRPGAAALASSSTPKQVGRPHTTDLESPSKRRYVPDSHDLEVVKRIRINEVELRDRNTVLRGIKPNNFSALLASYGEKLKKSRETKPGTAPVPSPSAGPPMQVRKARNMFPIIMISSSPTALITMYNVKRFLQESVFETSVSARERAASAGNPRAEDVLHIDRRRTPPTVSGTTSALPSGGAIQRYFVVDSTDALQKFGADAWERVVCVMTTGQAWQFRPYKWSDPRTLFHHVKGIYVTWSNDPPNPKIKDWNVTELKIDPHRRHIDKSVVAHFWKIIDDWTSANKPWLLKS
;
A
#
# COMPACT_ATOMS: atom_id res chain seq x y z
N MET A 1 0.29 -31.30 -45.57
CA MET A 1 -1.13 -31.19 -45.14
C MET A 1 -1.12 -30.79 -43.68
N THR A 2 -1.92 -29.78 -43.37
CA THR A 2 -1.87 -28.88 -42.20
C THR A 2 -1.69 -29.58 -40.84
N MET A 3 -0.54 -29.33 -40.17
CA MET A 3 -0.38 -29.65 -38.75
C MET A 3 -1.36 -28.78 -37.96
N THR A 4 -2.44 -29.38 -37.48
CA THR A 4 -3.30 -28.79 -36.45
C THR A 4 -2.41 -28.40 -35.27
N THR A 5 -2.18 -27.11 -35.07
CA THR A 5 -1.37 -26.58 -33.97
C THR A 5 -2.08 -26.89 -32.66
N SER A 6 -1.75 -28.06 -32.09
CA SER A 6 -2.30 -28.52 -30.82
C SER A 6 -1.87 -27.54 -29.73
N ASP A 7 -2.84 -26.99 -29.01
CA ASP A 7 -2.61 -26.05 -27.92
C ASP A 7 -1.73 -26.72 -26.85
N ALA A 8 -0.55 -26.15 -26.60
CA ALA A 8 0.46 -26.74 -25.72
C ALA A 8 -0.06 -26.99 -24.29
N LEU A 9 -0.93 -26.11 -23.81
CA LEU A 9 -1.50 -26.22 -22.47
C LEU A 9 -2.54 -27.35 -22.37
N LEU A 10 -3.39 -27.50 -23.38
CA LEU A 10 -4.35 -28.61 -23.46
C LEU A 10 -3.66 -29.95 -23.72
N ALA A 11 -2.63 -30.00 -24.56
CA ALA A 11 -1.83 -31.19 -24.79
C ALA A 11 -1.20 -31.70 -23.47
N LEU A 12 -0.63 -30.79 -22.67
CA LEU A 12 -0.09 -31.11 -21.36
C LEU A 12 -1.19 -31.58 -20.39
N ARG A 13 -2.32 -30.88 -20.33
CA ARG A 13 -3.47 -31.26 -19.50
C ARG A 13 -3.97 -32.67 -19.85
N HIS A 14 -4.07 -32.97 -21.14
CA HIS A 14 -4.48 -34.28 -21.61
C HIS A 14 -3.51 -35.37 -21.15
N ALA A 15 -2.20 -35.17 -21.38
CA ALA A 15 -1.16 -36.11 -20.95
C ALA A 15 -1.17 -36.37 -19.42
N VAL A 16 -1.39 -35.32 -18.62
CA VAL A 16 -1.52 -35.44 -17.16
C VAL A 16 -2.77 -36.25 -16.78
N LYS A 17 -3.92 -35.96 -17.40
CA LYS A 17 -5.17 -36.68 -17.12
C LYS A 17 -5.13 -38.15 -17.53
N SER A 18 -4.52 -38.46 -18.68
CA SER A 18 -4.34 -39.83 -19.17
C SER A 18 -3.20 -40.57 -18.47
N LYS A 19 -2.47 -39.90 -17.56
CA LYS A 19 -1.26 -40.43 -16.90
C LYS A 19 -0.23 -40.95 -17.91
N SER A 20 -0.14 -40.30 -19.08
CA SER A 20 0.82 -40.65 -20.12
C SER A 20 2.24 -40.32 -19.67
N HIS A 21 3.21 -41.15 -20.07
CA HIS A 21 4.61 -40.91 -19.74
C HIS A 21 5.16 -39.74 -20.56
N ILE A 22 5.65 -38.70 -19.90
CA ILE A 22 6.23 -37.51 -20.54
C ILE A 22 7.74 -37.71 -20.64
N THR A 23 8.28 -37.74 -21.86
CA THR A 23 9.73 -37.92 -22.09
C THR A 23 10.40 -36.62 -22.52
N TYR A 24 11.67 -36.48 -22.15
CA TYR A 24 12.51 -35.35 -22.52
C TYR A 24 13.30 -35.69 -23.77
N LEU A 25 13.27 -34.82 -24.77
CA LEU A 25 13.97 -35.02 -26.04
C LEU A 25 14.97 -33.90 -26.25
N SER A 26 16.18 -34.23 -26.69
CA SER A 26 17.21 -33.29 -27.16
C SER A 26 17.66 -33.76 -28.53
N ASN A 27 17.47 -32.95 -29.56
CA ASN A 27 17.71 -33.33 -30.96
C ASN A 27 17.08 -34.70 -31.34
N ASP A 28 15.81 -34.90 -30.95
CA ASP A 28 15.03 -36.14 -31.15
C ASP A 28 15.53 -37.39 -30.40
N GLU A 29 16.56 -37.27 -29.55
CA GLU A 29 17.03 -38.36 -28.68
C GLU A 29 16.52 -38.20 -27.24
N PRO A 30 16.16 -39.31 -26.55
CA PRO A 30 15.75 -39.28 -25.14
C PRO A 30 16.84 -38.75 -24.22
N THR A 31 16.48 -37.80 -23.35
CA THR A 31 17.40 -37.19 -22.37
C THR A 31 16.91 -37.43 -20.94
N SER A 32 17.83 -37.55 -19.97
CA SER A 32 17.48 -37.82 -18.58
C SER A 32 17.07 -36.58 -17.76
N THR A 33 17.43 -35.38 -18.22
CA THR A 33 17.21 -34.13 -17.48
C THR A 33 16.40 -33.12 -18.29
N LEU A 34 15.48 -32.41 -17.62
CA LEU A 34 14.66 -31.36 -18.22
C LEU A 34 15.51 -30.15 -18.68
N LEU A 35 16.63 -29.88 -18.00
CA LEU A 35 17.56 -28.81 -18.35
C LEU A 35 18.11 -28.98 -19.79
N ASN A 36 18.51 -30.20 -20.16
CA ASN A 36 19.17 -30.50 -21.43
C ASN A 36 18.17 -30.81 -22.57
N ALA A 37 16.88 -30.95 -22.23
CA ALA A 37 15.83 -31.18 -23.22
C ALA A 37 15.61 -29.95 -24.09
N THR A 38 15.26 -30.13 -25.36
CA THR A 38 14.73 -29.07 -26.24
C THR A 38 13.22 -29.22 -26.43
N HIS A 39 12.72 -30.46 -26.44
CA HIS A 39 11.30 -30.79 -26.62
C HIS A 39 10.78 -31.67 -25.49
N LEU A 40 9.47 -31.58 -25.25
CA LEU A 40 8.70 -32.46 -24.39
C LEU A 40 7.78 -33.30 -25.26
N SER A 41 7.92 -34.62 -25.15
CA SER A 41 6.99 -35.56 -25.79
C SER A 41 5.84 -35.85 -24.84
N LEU A 42 4.63 -35.45 -25.25
CA LEU A 42 3.38 -35.58 -24.51
C LEU A 42 2.52 -36.73 -25.08
N GLY A 43 3.15 -37.86 -25.44
CA GLY A 43 2.51 -38.98 -26.12
C GLY A 43 2.54 -38.80 -27.64
N PRO A 44 1.40 -38.52 -28.32
CA PRO A 44 1.36 -38.37 -29.78
C PRO A 44 1.90 -37.01 -30.28
N VAL A 45 2.20 -36.06 -29.39
CA VAL A 45 2.62 -34.71 -29.75
C VAL A 45 3.96 -34.39 -29.09
N SER A 46 4.92 -33.91 -29.88
CA SER A 46 6.18 -33.34 -29.41
C SER A 46 6.13 -31.82 -29.53
N LEU A 47 6.41 -31.11 -28.44
CA LEU A 47 6.36 -29.64 -28.39
C LEU A 47 7.66 -29.08 -27.83
N GLN A 48 8.09 -27.91 -28.32
CA GLN A 48 9.24 -27.21 -27.76
C GLN A 48 8.97 -26.81 -26.30
N LYS A 49 9.93 -27.06 -25.42
CA LYS A 49 9.75 -26.80 -23.97
C LYS A 49 9.56 -25.31 -23.65
N THR A 50 10.13 -24.43 -24.48
CA THR A 50 10.06 -22.97 -24.36
C THR A 50 8.77 -22.38 -24.95
N THR A 51 7.89 -23.20 -25.54
CA THR A 51 6.64 -22.74 -26.15
C THR A 51 5.78 -22.02 -25.12
N PRO A 52 5.40 -20.75 -25.37
CA PRO A 52 4.47 -20.02 -24.52
C PRO A 52 3.10 -20.69 -24.51
N THR A 53 2.52 -20.86 -23.32
CA THR A 53 1.18 -21.41 -23.15
C THR A 53 0.13 -20.30 -23.19
N ARG A 54 -1.14 -20.63 -22.91
CA ARG A 54 -2.22 -19.65 -22.67
C ARG A 54 -2.43 -19.30 -21.20
N TYR A 55 -1.60 -19.82 -20.30
CA TYR A 55 -1.72 -19.54 -18.87
C TYR A 55 -0.99 -18.24 -18.53
N ALA A 56 -1.74 -17.19 -18.23
CA ALA A 56 -1.19 -15.86 -17.97
C ALA A 56 -0.48 -15.77 -16.62
N LYS A 57 0.62 -15.02 -16.58
CA LYS A 57 1.35 -14.66 -15.37
C LYS A 57 0.51 -13.68 -14.51
N PRO A 58 0.64 -13.74 -13.17
CA PRO A 58 -0.04 -12.78 -12.29
C PRO A 58 0.33 -11.34 -12.61
N GLY A 59 -0.66 -10.45 -12.51
CA GLY A 59 -0.45 -9.00 -12.63
C GLY A 59 -0.47 -8.45 -14.06
N VAL A 60 -0.85 -9.26 -15.05
CA VAL A 60 -1.02 -8.81 -16.44
C VAL A 60 -2.51 -8.93 -16.84
N PRO A 61 -3.33 -7.88 -16.63
CA PRO A 61 -4.78 -7.95 -16.86
C PRO A 61 -5.18 -8.11 -18.33
N ASN A 62 -4.27 -7.85 -19.27
CA ASN A 62 -4.47 -7.98 -20.72
C ASN A 62 -3.26 -8.66 -21.39
N ALA A 63 -2.87 -9.85 -20.91
CA ALA A 63 -1.70 -10.61 -21.39
C ALA A 63 -1.70 -10.83 -22.91
N ALA A 64 -1.03 -10.03 -23.72
CA ALA A 64 -1.09 -10.12 -25.19
C ALA A 64 0.21 -10.64 -25.79
N LEU A 65 1.33 -10.42 -25.11
CA LEU A 65 2.64 -10.84 -25.59
C LEU A 65 2.95 -12.28 -25.17
N PRO A 66 3.72 -13.05 -25.96
CA PRO A 66 4.12 -14.39 -25.56
C PRO A 66 4.89 -14.43 -24.23
N SER A 67 5.56 -13.34 -23.86
CA SER A 67 6.25 -13.16 -22.57
C SER A 67 5.31 -13.09 -21.36
N ASP A 68 4.04 -12.76 -21.57
CA ASP A 68 3.04 -12.60 -20.50
C ASP A 68 2.51 -13.96 -20.02
N PHE A 69 2.78 -15.02 -20.79
CA PHE A 69 2.35 -16.37 -20.48
C PHE A 69 3.49 -17.20 -19.90
N TYR A 70 3.14 -18.25 -19.16
CA TYR A 70 4.09 -19.26 -18.74
C TYR A 70 4.50 -20.13 -19.91
N THR A 71 5.77 -20.51 -19.97
CA THR A 71 6.27 -21.51 -20.93
C THR A 71 5.79 -22.90 -20.54
N LEU A 72 5.77 -23.81 -21.51
CA LEU A 72 5.36 -25.20 -21.31
C LEU A 72 6.21 -25.89 -20.21
N GLU A 73 7.52 -25.68 -20.23
CA GLU A 73 8.43 -26.19 -19.20
C GLU A 73 8.11 -25.65 -17.79
N ALA A 74 7.68 -24.39 -17.66
CA ALA A 74 7.36 -23.80 -16.37
C ALA A 74 6.12 -24.44 -15.74
N ILE A 75 5.08 -24.67 -16.57
CA ILE A 75 3.84 -25.35 -16.15
C ILE A 75 4.11 -26.83 -15.86
N TYR A 76 4.90 -27.50 -16.70
CA TYR A 76 5.27 -28.90 -16.49
C TYR A 76 6.09 -29.10 -15.22
N LEU A 77 7.09 -28.25 -14.96
CA LEU A 77 7.91 -28.34 -13.75
C LEU A 77 7.07 -28.12 -12.48
N ALA A 78 6.08 -27.23 -12.53
CA ALA A 78 5.13 -27.02 -11.43
C ALA A 78 4.31 -28.28 -11.10
N TRP A 79 3.97 -29.08 -12.13
CA TRP A 79 3.28 -30.35 -11.97
C TRP A 79 4.20 -31.49 -11.52
N LEU A 80 5.42 -31.54 -12.05
CA LEU A 80 6.42 -32.54 -11.69
C LEU A 80 6.78 -32.45 -10.20
N LEU A 81 6.89 -31.22 -9.68
CA LEU A 81 7.24 -30.92 -8.29
C LEU A 81 6.03 -30.49 -7.46
N ARG A 82 4.83 -31.01 -7.78
CA ARG A 82 3.58 -30.64 -7.11
C ARG A 82 3.55 -30.99 -5.61
N ASP A 83 4.31 -31.99 -5.19
CA ASP A 83 4.36 -32.48 -3.80
C ASP A 83 5.59 -31.94 -3.04
N ALA A 84 6.53 -31.29 -3.74
CA ALA A 84 7.76 -30.78 -3.13
C ALA A 84 7.49 -29.54 -2.25
N PRO A 85 8.22 -29.31 -1.13
CA PRO A 85 8.15 -28.07 -0.36
C PRO A 85 8.49 -26.85 -1.22
N GLY A 86 7.93 -25.68 -0.88
CA GLY A 86 8.12 -24.46 -1.67
C GLY A 86 9.59 -24.03 -1.86
N ALA A 87 10.43 -24.23 -0.84
CA ALA A 87 11.86 -23.93 -0.90
C ALA A 87 12.61 -24.85 -1.89
N GLU A 88 12.27 -26.14 -1.89
CA GLU A 88 12.87 -27.13 -2.79
C GLU A 88 12.44 -26.88 -4.23
N TYR A 89 11.16 -26.60 -4.46
CA TYR A 89 10.64 -26.22 -5.77
C TYR A 89 11.37 -25.00 -6.35
N MET A 90 11.57 -23.93 -5.57
CA MET A 90 12.29 -22.73 -6.02
C MET A 90 13.78 -22.99 -6.29
N LYS A 91 14.40 -23.96 -5.60
CA LYS A 91 15.77 -24.39 -5.88
C LYS A 91 15.81 -25.13 -7.23
N GLN A 92 14.95 -26.13 -7.41
CA GLN A 92 14.91 -26.94 -8.63
C GLN A 92 14.47 -26.15 -9.87
N ALA A 93 13.59 -25.15 -9.74
CA ALA A 93 13.26 -24.23 -10.83
C ALA A 93 14.48 -23.49 -11.36
N ARG A 94 15.34 -22.98 -10.47
CA ARG A 94 16.59 -22.32 -10.86
C ARG A 94 17.58 -23.28 -11.49
N GLU A 95 17.70 -24.49 -10.95
CA GLU A 95 18.59 -25.54 -11.48
C GLU A 95 18.16 -26.02 -12.88
N ASN A 96 16.86 -25.98 -13.21
CA ASN A 96 16.33 -26.29 -14.54
C ASN A 96 16.27 -25.08 -15.49
N GLY A 97 16.95 -23.97 -15.16
CA GLY A 97 17.08 -22.80 -16.04
C GLY A 97 15.93 -21.79 -15.96
N LEU A 98 14.89 -22.05 -15.17
CA LEU A 98 13.77 -21.14 -14.93
C LEU A 98 14.10 -20.15 -13.81
N THR A 99 15.10 -19.31 -14.04
CA THR A 99 15.47 -18.22 -13.10
C THR A 99 14.44 -17.10 -13.06
N VAL A 100 13.81 -16.82 -14.21
CA VAL A 100 12.73 -15.85 -14.38
C VAL A 100 11.60 -16.53 -15.13
N GLY A 101 10.38 -16.51 -14.59
CA GLY A 101 9.19 -17.05 -15.26
C GLY A 101 8.72 -18.45 -14.84
N PHE A 102 9.20 -18.99 -13.71
CA PHE A 102 8.59 -20.17 -13.07
C PHE A 102 7.24 -19.82 -12.42
N VAL A 103 6.37 -20.82 -12.25
CA VAL A 103 5.07 -20.66 -11.57
C VAL A 103 5.31 -20.33 -10.11
N SER A 104 4.68 -19.28 -9.57
CA SER A 104 4.90 -18.91 -8.17
C SER A 104 4.39 -19.99 -7.20
N VAL A 105 5.00 -20.10 -6.01
CA VAL A 105 4.57 -21.07 -4.98
C VAL A 105 3.09 -20.90 -4.61
N THR A 106 2.59 -19.65 -4.64
CA THR A 106 1.17 -19.33 -4.40
C THR A 106 0.23 -19.81 -5.50
N GLU A 107 0.71 -20.00 -6.72
CA GLU A 107 -0.10 -20.38 -7.88
C GLU A 107 0.05 -21.84 -8.25
N ARG A 108 1.07 -22.52 -7.73
CA ARG A 108 1.34 -23.93 -8.02
C ARG A 108 0.10 -24.80 -7.78
N LYS A 109 -0.61 -24.57 -6.67
CA LYS A 109 -1.84 -25.31 -6.34
C LYS A 109 -2.90 -25.14 -7.43
N ASN A 110 -3.17 -23.92 -7.87
CA ASN A 110 -4.19 -23.64 -8.89
C ASN A 110 -3.82 -24.25 -10.25
N VAL A 111 -2.54 -24.19 -10.64
CA VAL A 111 -2.04 -24.81 -11.88
C VAL A 111 -2.21 -26.33 -11.84
N VAL A 112 -1.81 -26.95 -10.73
CA VAL A 112 -1.92 -28.41 -10.54
C VAL A 112 -3.37 -28.87 -10.54
N GLU A 113 -4.25 -28.20 -9.78
CA GLU A 113 -5.68 -28.53 -9.73
C GLU A 113 -6.36 -28.40 -11.10
N TRP A 114 -5.97 -27.40 -11.90
CA TRP A 114 -6.47 -27.25 -13.26
C TRP A 114 -5.97 -28.36 -14.21
N LEU A 115 -4.67 -28.70 -14.14
CA LEU A 115 -4.07 -29.78 -14.93
C LEU A 115 -4.70 -31.15 -14.61
N GLU A 116 -4.94 -31.44 -13.34
CA GLU A 116 -5.65 -32.64 -12.89
C GLU A 116 -7.13 -32.64 -13.30
N GLY A 117 -7.69 -31.47 -13.63
CA GLY A 117 -9.09 -31.32 -14.01
C GLY A 117 -10.06 -31.18 -12.84
N LYS A 118 -9.57 -30.89 -11.64
CA LYS A 118 -10.40 -30.56 -10.47
C LYS A 118 -11.14 -29.24 -10.65
N VAL A 119 -10.57 -28.33 -11.44
CA VAL A 119 -11.16 -27.04 -11.81
C VAL A 119 -11.36 -27.00 -13.34
N ALA A 120 -12.58 -26.68 -13.78
CA ALA A 120 -12.93 -26.59 -15.20
C ALA A 120 -12.29 -25.35 -15.84
N ASP A 121 -12.51 -24.18 -15.24
CA ASP A 121 -12.14 -22.87 -15.76
C ASP A 121 -11.15 -22.16 -14.82
N SER A 122 -10.14 -21.55 -15.42
CA SER A 122 -9.21 -20.67 -14.72
C SER A 122 -9.29 -19.30 -15.39
N ASP A 123 -9.61 -18.26 -14.62
CA ASP A 123 -9.71 -16.86 -15.09
C ASP A 123 -8.44 -16.35 -15.79
N ARG A 124 -7.33 -17.09 -15.65
CA ARG A 124 -6.02 -16.74 -16.19
C ARG A 124 -5.69 -17.43 -17.50
N ILE A 125 -6.54 -18.35 -17.96
CA ILE A 125 -6.34 -19.03 -19.23
C ILE A 125 -7.09 -18.24 -20.29
N LYS A 126 -6.35 -17.71 -21.25
CA LYS A 126 -6.99 -17.05 -22.38
C LYS A 126 -7.83 -18.06 -23.17
N PRO A 127 -9.09 -17.76 -23.50
CA PRO A 127 -9.89 -18.56 -24.42
C PRO A 127 -9.13 -18.77 -25.73
N LEU A 128 -9.34 -19.91 -26.38
CA LEU A 128 -8.92 -20.05 -27.77
C LEU A 128 -9.74 -19.05 -28.59
N ASP A 129 -9.10 -18.39 -29.56
CA ASP A 129 -9.84 -17.69 -30.60
C ASP A 129 -10.74 -18.73 -31.27
N ALA A 130 -12.02 -18.70 -30.94
CA ALA A 130 -12.98 -19.52 -31.65
C ALA A 130 -13.01 -18.96 -33.06
N ASP A 131 -12.65 -19.78 -34.05
CA ASP A 131 -12.99 -19.53 -35.44
C ASP A 131 -14.51 -19.27 -35.48
N SER A 132 -14.86 -17.99 -35.58
CA SER A 132 -16.22 -17.53 -35.52
C SER A 132 -16.97 -18.07 -36.73
N THR A 133 -17.69 -19.17 -36.53
CA THR A 133 -18.67 -19.73 -37.47
C THR A 133 -20.01 -18.99 -37.35
N THR A 134 -20.02 -17.69 -37.04
CA THR A 134 -21.27 -16.91 -37.06
C THR A 134 -21.44 -16.20 -38.42
N PRO A 135 -22.52 -16.50 -39.16
CA PRO A 135 -22.83 -15.84 -40.44
C PRO A 135 -23.06 -14.33 -40.27
N PRO A 136 -22.83 -13.52 -41.32
CA PRO A 136 -22.93 -12.07 -41.24
C PRO A 136 -24.38 -11.63 -41.01
N GLY A 137 -24.64 -10.99 -39.87
CA GLY A 137 -25.87 -10.21 -39.67
C GLY A 137 -26.48 -10.27 -38.28
N THR A 138 -25.86 -9.64 -37.28
CA THR A 138 -26.59 -9.09 -36.11
C THR A 138 -25.84 -7.90 -35.50
N PRO A 139 -26.48 -6.73 -35.28
CA PRO A 139 -25.77 -5.48 -35.02
C PRO A 139 -25.33 -5.30 -33.54
N PRO A 140 -24.19 -4.61 -33.29
CA PRO A 140 -23.68 -4.35 -31.95
C PRO A 140 -24.38 -3.16 -31.26
N ARG A 141 -24.54 -3.30 -29.94
CA ARG A 141 -25.15 -2.32 -29.03
C ARG A 141 -24.17 -1.16 -28.76
N PRO A 142 -24.55 0.13 -28.90
CA PRO A 142 -23.61 1.24 -28.73
C PRO A 142 -23.31 1.54 -27.26
N GLY A 143 -22.03 1.81 -26.98
CA GLY A 143 -21.54 2.42 -25.75
C GLY A 143 -21.87 3.92 -25.69
N ALA A 144 -22.09 4.42 -24.47
CA ALA A 144 -22.36 5.82 -24.21
C ALA A 144 -21.07 6.56 -23.82
N ALA A 145 -20.58 7.40 -24.73
CA ALA A 145 -19.71 8.52 -24.42
C ALA A 145 -20.36 9.79 -25.00
N ALA A 146 -20.24 10.88 -24.23
CA ALA A 146 -20.57 12.27 -24.55
C ALA A 146 -22.07 12.63 -24.66
N LEU A 147 -22.48 13.65 -23.90
CA LEU A 147 -23.03 14.90 -24.43
C LEU A 147 -23.15 15.95 -23.31
N ALA A 148 -22.70 17.17 -23.64
CA ALA A 148 -22.65 18.33 -22.79
C ALA A 148 -23.78 19.33 -23.13
N SER A 149 -24.24 20.06 -22.11
CA SER A 149 -24.64 21.49 -22.09
C SER A 149 -25.79 22.06 -22.94
N SER A 150 -26.40 23.11 -22.35
CA SER A 150 -27.39 24.10 -22.86
C SER A 150 -28.86 23.76 -22.58
N SER A 151 -29.79 24.66 -22.25
CA SER A 151 -29.81 26.12 -22.00
C SER A 151 -31.19 26.48 -21.42
N THR A 152 -31.30 27.52 -20.59
CA THR A 152 -32.56 28.12 -20.11
C THR A 152 -32.82 29.46 -20.82
N PRO A 153 -34.06 29.77 -21.24
CA PRO A 153 -34.39 31.07 -21.83
C PRO A 153 -34.91 32.11 -20.83
N LYS A 154 -34.68 33.38 -21.19
CA LYS A 154 -35.03 34.65 -20.51
C LYS A 154 -36.49 35.07 -20.70
N GLN A 155 -37.04 35.85 -19.76
CA GLN A 155 -37.88 37.05 -20.01
C GLN A 155 -37.81 38.02 -18.78
N VAL A 156 -37.26 39.25 -18.89
CA VAL A 156 -37.91 40.58 -19.11
C VAL A 156 -38.87 41.00 -17.98
N GLY A 157 -38.85 42.15 -17.29
CA GLY A 157 -38.04 43.38 -17.24
C GLY A 157 -38.82 44.53 -16.52
N ARG A 158 -38.09 45.44 -15.81
CA ARG A 158 -38.42 46.79 -15.24
C ARG A 158 -38.93 46.92 -13.78
N PRO A 159 -38.73 48.11 -13.12
CA PRO A 159 -37.51 48.94 -13.03
C PRO A 159 -37.16 49.35 -11.58
N HIS A 160 -35.96 49.91 -11.39
CA HIS A 160 -35.42 50.43 -10.13
C HIS A 160 -36.19 51.65 -9.57
N THR A 161 -36.46 51.64 -8.27
CA THR A 161 -36.32 52.80 -7.39
C THR A 161 -35.70 52.36 -6.06
N THR A 162 -34.62 53.04 -5.70
CA THR A 162 -33.95 53.00 -4.40
C THR A 162 -34.87 53.59 -3.33
N ASP A 163 -35.21 52.81 -2.30
CA ASP A 163 -35.48 53.34 -0.96
C ASP A 163 -35.18 52.28 0.09
N LEU A 164 -34.42 52.73 1.09
CA LEU A 164 -34.05 52.03 2.30
C LEU A 164 -35.26 52.01 3.23
N GLU A 165 -35.95 50.87 3.38
CA GLU A 165 -36.74 50.58 4.59
C GLU A 165 -37.16 49.09 4.61
N SER A 166 -36.94 48.44 5.75
CA SER A 166 -37.35 47.06 5.99
C SER A 166 -38.83 47.03 6.35
N PRO A 167 -39.76 46.43 5.56
CA PRO A 167 -41.16 46.42 5.93
C PRO A 167 -41.38 45.43 7.08
N SER A 168 -42.01 45.91 8.14
CA SER A 168 -42.48 45.12 9.28
C SER A 168 -43.28 43.91 8.80
N LYS A 169 -42.94 42.73 9.33
CA LYS A 169 -43.50 41.43 8.93
C LYS A 169 -45.03 41.43 9.05
N ARG A 170 -45.75 41.59 7.94
CA ARG A 170 -47.19 41.32 7.89
C ARG A 170 -47.42 39.83 8.19
N ARG A 171 -48.40 39.53 9.05
CA ARG A 171 -48.83 38.17 9.38
C ARG A 171 -49.30 37.47 8.09
N TYR A 172 -48.63 36.38 7.73
CA TYR A 172 -49.00 35.56 6.57
C TYR A 172 -50.41 34.99 6.77
N VAL A 173 -51.31 35.25 5.82
CA VAL A 173 -52.64 34.65 5.74
C VAL A 173 -52.58 33.65 4.58
N PRO A 174 -52.64 32.34 4.86
CA PRO A 174 -52.64 31.31 3.81
C PRO A 174 -53.89 31.43 2.93
N ASP A 175 -53.72 31.23 1.62
CA ASP A 175 -54.86 31.13 0.70
C ASP A 175 -55.61 29.80 0.92
N SER A 176 -56.94 29.88 0.89
CA SER A 176 -57.86 28.76 1.15
C SER A 176 -57.67 27.59 0.18
N HIS A 177 -57.33 27.85 -1.08
CA HIS A 177 -57.11 26.82 -2.09
C HIS A 177 -55.74 26.13 -1.91
N ASP A 178 -54.71 26.91 -1.57
CA ASP A 178 -53.37 26.40 -1.30
C ASP A 178 -53.31 25.52 -0.04
N LEU A 179 -54.19 25.76 0.95
CA LEU A 179 -54.23 24.96 2.18
C LEU A 179 -54.44 23.47 1.91
N GLU A 180 -55.35 23.11 1.00
CA GLU A 180 -55.64 21.71 0.68
C GLU A 180 -54.50 21.05 -0.09
N VAL A 181 -53.87 21.79 -1.00
CA VAL A 181 -52.72 21.33 -1.79
C VAL A 181 -51.50 21.12 -0.90
N VAL A 182 -51.17 22.10 -0.05
CA VAL A 182 -50.05 22.01 0.90
C VAL A 182 -50.29 20.89 1.91
N LYS A 183 -51.53 20.69 2.37
CA LYS A 183 -51.88 19.57 3.24
C LYS A 183 -51.64 18.22 2.54
N ARG A 184 -52.00 18.10 1.27
CA ARG A 184 -51.74 16.89 0.47
C ARG A 184 -50.24 16.64 0.25
N ILE A 185 -49.47 17.70 0.00
CA ILE A 185 -48.01 17.61 -0.16
C ILE A 185 -47.37 17.17 1.17
N ARG A 186 -47.74 17.79 2.30
CA ARG A 186 -47.22 17.42 3.63
C ARG A 186 -47.51 15.98 4.04
N ILE A 187 -48.64 15.41 3.63
CA ILE A 187 -48.96 14.01 3.96
C ILE A 187 -48.08 13.04 3.18
N ASN A 188 -47.66 13.42 1.97
CA ASN A 188 -46.90 12.58 1.06
C ASN A 188 -45.39 12.87 1.08
N GLU A 189 -44.95 13.93 1.74
CA GLU A 189 -43.53 14.28 1.84
C GLU A 189 -42.81 13.38 2.84
N VAL A 190 -41.60 12.94 2.48
CA VAL A 190 -40.73 12.17 3.38
C VAL A 190 -39.52 13.04 3.70
N GLU A 191 -39.51 13.61 4.91
CA GLU A 191 -38.42 14.46 5.37
C GLU A 191 -37.22 13.61 5.78
N LEU A 192 -36.18 13.59 4.93
CA LEU A 192 -34.99 12.76 5.15
C LEU A 192 -34.05 13.31 6.23
N ARG A 193 -34.00 14.63 6.42
CA ARG A 193 -33.16 15.34 7.39
C ARG A 193 -33.77 16.69 7.76
N ASP A 194 -33.90 16.94 9.06
CA ASP A 194 -34.19 18.27 9.63
C ASP A 194 -32.91 18.93 10.19
N ARG A 195 -32.91 20.25 10.39
CA ARG A 195 -31.85 21.02 11.05
C ARG A 195 -31.38 20.39 12.36
N ASN A 196 -32.29 19.81 13.14
CA ASN A 196 -31.94 19.13 14.39
C ASN A 196 -31.28 17.77 14.17
N THR A 197 -31.60 17.08 13.08
CA THR A 197 -30.95 15.81 12.71
C THR A 197 -29.52 16.03 12.22
N VAL A 198 -29.21 17.20 11.64
CA VAL A 198 -27.84 17.57 11.23
C VAL A 198 -26.91 17.74 12.44
N LEU A 199 -27.44 18.18 13.58
CA LEU A 199 -26.67 18.37 14.81
C LEU A 199 -26.46 17.07 15.60
N ARG A 200 -27.03 15.95 15.15
CA ARG A 200 -26.92 14.64 15.82
C ARG A 200 -26.24 13.64 14.88
N GLY A 201 -25.38 12.80 15.43
CA GLY A 201 -24.79 11.70 14.67
C GLY A 201 -25.85 10.67 14.29
N ILE A 202 -25.57 9.88 13.24
CA ILE A 202 -26.45 8.81 12.72
C ILE A 202 -26.73 7.73 13.79
N LYS A 203 -25.88 7.65 14.83
CA LYS A 203 -26.06 6.76 15.98
C LYS A 203 -26.53 7.55 17.20
N PRO A 204 -27.58 7.12 17.92
CA PRO A 204 -28.00 7.74 19.17
C PRO A 204 -26.93 7.51 20.24
N ASN A 205 -26.02 8.47 20.38
CA ASN A 205 -24.98 8.45 21.39
C ASN A 205 -25.45 9.24 22.62
N ASN A 206 -25.65 8.54 23.74
CA ASN A 206 -25.99 9.17 25.01
C ASN A 206 -24.74 9.34 25.87
N PHE A 207 -24.27 10.58 26.01
CA PHE A 207 -23.06 10.90 26.79
C PHE A 207 -23.36 11.36 28.23
N SER A 208 -24.61 11.23 28.70
CA SER A 208 -25.00 11.65 30.06
C SER A 208 -24.18 10.96 31.15
N ALA A 209 -23.89 9.66 31.01
CA ALA A 209 -23.05 8.92 31.94
C ALA A 209 -21.59 9.42 31.96
N LEU A 210 -21.08 9.85 30.80
CA LEU A 210 -19.73 10.38 30.66
C LEU A 210 -19.65 11.78 31.29
N LEU A 211 -20.65 12.63 31.04
CA LEU A 211 -20.81 13.94 31.69
C LEU A 211 -20.94 13.83 33.22
N ALA A 212 -21.73 12.88 33.73
CA ALA A 212 -21.86 12.62 35.16
C ALA A 212 -20.51 12.21 35.78
N SER A 213 -19.78 11.30 35.13
CA SER A 213 -18.47 10.83 35.62
C SER A 213 -17.40 11.92 35.63
N TYR A 214 -17.46 12.89 34.70
CA TYR A 214 -16.55 14.03 34.68
C TYR A 214 -16.99 15.13 35.64
N GLY A 215 -18.30 15.33 35.85
CA GLY A 215 -18.83 16.27 36.83
C GLY A 215 -18.36 15.98 38.26
N GLU A 216 -18.35 14.71 38.65
CA GLU A 216 -17.82 14.29 39.96
C GLU A 216 -16.30 14.50 40.06
N LYS A 217 -15.56 14.26 38.97
CA LYS A 217 -14.10 14.48 38.92
C LYS A 217 -13.74 15.96 38.96
N LEU A 218 -14.53 16.80 38.29
CA LEU A 218 -14.32 18.24 38.26
C LEU A 218 -14.67 18.89 39.61
N LYS A 219 -15.70 18.38 40.30
CA LYS A 219 -16.00 18.78 41.69
C LYS A 219 -14.86 18.39 42.64
N LYS A 220 -14.36 17.15 42.56
CA LYS A 220 -13.19 16.68 43.35
C LYS A 220 -11.91 17.48 43.07
N SER A 221 -11.68 17.95 41.84
CA SER A 221 -10.52 18.79 41.52
C SER A 221 -10.67 20.24 41.98
N ARG A 222 -11.88 20.70 42.29
CA ARG A 222 -12.13 22.06 42.78
C ARG A 222 -12.03 22.16 44.31
N GLU A 223 -12.12 21.03 45.01
CA GLU A 223 -11.96 20.94 46.47
C GLU A 223 -10.49 20.83 46.91
N THR A 224 -9.56 20.49 46.00
CA THR A 224 -8.12 20.47 46.29
C THR A 224 -7.50 21.86 46.15
N LYS A 225 -7.50 22.63 47.24
CA LYS A 225 -6.65 23.84 47.37
C LYS A 225 -5.16 23.46 47.36
N PRO A 226 -4.27 24.27 46.74
CA PRO A 226 -2.84 24.04 46.79
C PRO A 226 -2.26 24.63 48.09
N GLY A 227 -1.58 23.81 48.88
CA GLY A 227 -0.90 24.28 50.08
C GLY A 227 -0.04 23.20 50.73
N THR A 228 1.26 23.31 50.49
CA THR A 228 2.38 22.83 51.32
C THR A 228 2.53 21.31 51.57
N ALA A 229 3.63 20.75 51.03
CA ALA A 229 4.23 19.48 51.45
C ALA A 229 4.66 19.54 52.94
N PRO A 230 4.77 18.41 53.66
CA PRO A 230 6.00 17.62 53.61
C PRO A 230 5.82 16.07 53.68
N VAL A 231 6.94 15.37 53.44
CA VAL A 231 7.13 13.92 53.27
C VAL A 231 7.09 13.16 54.62
N PRO A 232 6.57 11.91 54.70
CA PRO A 232 7.47 10.77 54.90
C PRO A 232 7.09 9.44 54.17
N SER A 233 8.15 8.64 54.03
CA SER A 233 8.44 7.22 53.72
C SER A 233 7.33 6.11 53.66
N PRO A 234 7.68 4.93 53.08
CA PRO A 234 6.79 4.12 52.26
C PRO A 234 6.05 3.01 53.01
N SER A 235 4.79 2.78 52.65
CA SER A 235 4.10 1.51 52.91
C SER A 235 3.54 0.95 51.60
N ALA A 236 3.76 -0.36 51.43
CA ALA A 236 3.55 -1.13 50.22
C ALA A 236 2.09 -1.10 49.74
N GLY A 237 1.89 -0.52 48.56
CA GLY A 237 0.72 -0.71 47.72
C GLY A 237 1.18 -0.83 46.26
N PRO A 238 0.50 -1.62 45.42
CA PRO A 238 1.01 -1.96 44.09
C PRO A 238 1.20 -0.67 43.28
N PRO A 239 2.33 -0.48 42.57
CA PRO A 239 2.56 0.74 41.84
C PRO A 239 1.55 0.80 40.69
N MET A 240 0.47 1.56 40.89
CA MET A 240 -0.30 2.09 39.78
C MET A 240 0.66 3.01 39.05
N GLN A 241 1.29 2.44 38.02
CA GLN A 241 2.23 3.11 37.15
C GLN A 241 1.68 4.51 36.87
N VAL A 242 2.39 5.52 37.39
CA VAL A 242 2.46 6.84 36.75
C VAL A 242 2.49 6.52 35.27
N ARG A 243 1.43 6.84 34.53
CA ARG A 243 1.43 6.71 33.08
C ARG A 243 2.54 7.65 32.63
N LYS A 244 3.76 7.11 32.56
CA LYS A 244 4.90 7.69 31.87
C LYS A 244 4.31 8.28 30.60
N ALA A 245 4.60 9.56 30.34
CA ALA A 245 4.29 10.19 29.08
C ALA A 245 4.50 9.13 27.99
N ARG A 246 3.39 8.70 27.35
CA ARG A 246 3.46 7.62 26.38
C ARG A 246 4.56 8.04 25.41
N ASN A 247 5.54 7.18 25.17
CA ASN A 247 6.71 7.51 24.39
C ASN A 247 6.28 7.64 22.91
N MET A 248 5.65 8.78 22.57
CA MET A 248 4.91 9.03 21.32
C MET A 248 5.86 9.45 20.19
N PHE A 249 7.04 8.84 20.13
CA PHE A 249 8.00 9.17 19.07
C PHE A 249 7.56 8.56 17.73
N PRO A 250 7.65 9.34 16.64
CA PRO A 250 7.36 8.86 15.29
C PRO A 250 8.30 7.72 14.88
N ILE A 251 7.77 6.79 14.08
CA ILE A 251 8.49 5.61 13.60
C ILE A 251 8.65 5.69 12.07
N ILE A 252 9.84 5.40 11.58
CA ILE A 252 10.17 5.23 10.17
C ILE A 252 10.43 3.74 9.95
N MET A 253 9.73 3.15 9.00
CA MET A 253 9.96 1.76 8.61
C MET A 253 10.78 1.72 7.33
N ILE A 254 11.83 0.90 7.29
CA ILE A 254 12.65 0.69 6.10
C ILE A 254 12.45 -0.73 5.56
N SER A 255 12.89 -0.96 4.32
CA SER A 255 12.84 -2.29 3.72
C SER A 255 13.93 -3.18 4.31
N SER A 256 13.58 -4.41 4.70
CA SER A 256 14.54 -5.46 5.09
C SER A 256 15.26 -6.10 3.90
N SER A 257 14.99 -5.65 2.67
CA SER A 257 15.63 -6.19 1.46
C SER A 257 17.16 -6.01 1.50
N PRO A 258 17.96 -7.04 1.19
CA PRO A 258 19.41 -6.91 1.06
C PRO A 258 19.86 -5.90 -0.01
N THR A 259 19.00 -5.65 -0.99
CA THR A 259 19.23 -4.71 -2.10
C THR A 259 18.75 -3.29 -1.79
N ALA A 260 18.23 -3.02 -0.59
CA ALA A 260 17.81 -1.68 -0.22
C ALA A 260 19.01 -0.73 -0.10
N LEU A 261 18.87 0.49 -0.64
CA LEU A 261 19.90 1.53 -0.51
C LEU A 261 20.04 2.01 0.93
N ILE A 262 18.92 2.09 1.65
CA ILE A 262 18.87 2.45 3.06
C ILE A 262 18.58 1.20 3.88
N THR A 263 19.48 0.90 4.81
CA THR A 263 19.48 -0.27 5.69
C THR A 263 19.73 0.17 7.13
N MET A 264 19.53 -0.72 8.10
CA MET A 264 19.82 -0.42 9.50
C MET A 264 21.29 -0.02 9.74
N TYR A 265 22.23 -0.41 8.87
CA TYR A 265 23.64 -0.06 9.00
C TYR A 265 23.98 1.38 8.60
N ASN A 266 23.22 1.99 7.69
CA ASN A 266 23.53 3.31 7.13
C ASN A 266 22.46 4.38 7.40
N VAL A 267 21.24 4.00 7.78
CA VAL A 267 20.10 4.92 7.95
C VAL A 267 20.37 6.03 8.96
N LYS A 268 21.06 5.71 10.06
CA LYS A 268 21.43 6.70 11.08
C LYS A 268 22.36 7.76 10.50
N ARG A 269 23.43 7.34 9.83
CA ARG A 269 24.40 8.25 9.19
C ARG A 269 23.74 9.09 8.10
N PHE A 270 22.90 8.47 7.29
CA PHE A 270 22.19 9.16 6.21
C PHE A 270 21.20 10.21 6.75
N LEU A 271 20.29 9.84 7.65
CA LEU A 271 19.22 10.76 8.09
C LEU A 271 19.65 11.74 9.18
N GLN A 272 20.64 11.39 10.02
CA GLN A 272 21.14 12.25 11.10
C GLN A 272 22.33 13.10 10.67
N GLU A 273 23.33 12.51 10.01
CA GLU A 273 24.56 13.20 9.59
C GLU A 273 24.48 13.74 8.17
N SER A 274 23.44 13.38 7.40
CA SER A 274 23.28 13.77 5.99
C SER A 274 24.39 13.27 5.07
N VAL A 275 24.96 12.10 5.38
CA VAL A 275 26.01 11.45 4.58
C VAL A 275 25.53 10.06 4.17
N PHE A 276 25.38 9.84 2.87
CA PHE A 276 25.07 8.52 2.37
C PHE A 276 26.34 7.66 2.32
N GLU A 277 26.18 6.41 2.72
CA GLU A 277 27.17 5.38 2.60
C GLU A 277 26.52 4.08 2.13
N THR A 278 27.21 3.29 1.31
CA THR A 278 26.65 2.03 0.81
C THR A 278 26.48 1.03 1.95
N SER A 279 25.59 0.05 1.77
CA SER A 279 25.37 -1.00 2.77
C SER A 279 26.62 -1.84 3.04
N VAL A 280 27.47 -2.04 2.03
CA VAL A 280 28.72 -2.81 2.14
C VAL A 280 29.71 -2.10 3.06
N SER A 281 30.11 -0.87 2.75
CA SER A 281 31.08 -0.16 3.57
C SER A 281 30.52 0.17 4.96
N ALA A 282 29.20 0.37 5.08
CA ALA A 282 28.55 0.58 6.37
C ALA A 282 28.63 -0.65 7.28
N ARG A 283 28.56 -1.87 6.72
CA ARG A 283 28.77 -3.12 7.45
C ARG A 283 30.23 -3.30 7.85
N GLU A 284 31.16 -3.02 6.94
CA GLU A 284 32.60 -3.10 7.24
C GLU A 284 32.98 -2.18 8.41
N ARG A 285 32.52 -0.93 8.38
CA ARG A 285 32.71 0.02 9.47
C ARG A 285 32.08 -0.45 10.78
N ALA A 286 30.87 -1.03 10.73
CA ALA A 286 30.22 -1.57 11.92
C ALA A 286 30.97 -2.77 12.50
N ALA A 287 31.49 -3.65 11.64
CA ALA A 287 32.32 -4.79 12.03
C ALA A 287 33.64 -4.32 12.68
N SER A 288 34.33 -3.33 12.09
CA SER A 288 35.54 -2.73 12.66
C SER A 288 35.30 -2.03 13.99
N ALA A 289 34.08 -1.52 14.22
CA ALA A 289 33.66 -0.93 15.49
C ALA A 289 33.19 -1.98 16.52
N GLY A 290 33.30 -3.28 16.22
CA GLY A 290 32.90 -4.36 17.12
C GLY A 290 31.39 -4.66 17.16
N ASN A 291 30.61 -4.09 16.23
CA ASN A 291 29.15 -4.32 16.13
C ASN A 291 28.78 -4.96 14.78
N PRO A 292 29.05 -6.27 14.58
CA PRO A 292 28.85 -6.93 13.29
C PRO A 292 27.37 -7.12 12.90
N ARG A 293 26.45 -7.08 13.88
CA ARG A 293 25.02 -7.33 13.65
C ARG A 293 24.24 -6.02 13.68
N ALA A 294 23.34 -5.83 12.71
CA ALA A 294 22.40 -4.72 12.75
C ALA A 294 21.46 -4.84 13.96
N GLU A 295 21.17 -3.71 14.59
CA GLU A 295 20.10 -3.59 15.58
C GLU A 295 18.74 -3.64 14.86
N ASP A 296 17.77 -4.32 15.46
CA ASP A 296 16.40 -4.38 14.93
C ASP A 296 15.66 -3.04 15.09
N VAL A 297 16.13 -2.18 16.00
CA VAL A 297 15.52 -0.90 16.36
C VAL A 297 16.62 0.13 16.56
N LEU A 298 16.56 1.23 15.81
CA LEU A 298 17.46 2.38 15.96
C LEU A 298 16.69 3.63 16.33
N HIS A 299 17.38 4.61 16.90
CA HIS A 299 16.85 5.97 17.05
C HIS A 299 17.68 6.97 16.23
N ILE A 300 17.00 8.00 15.72
CA ILE A 300 17.58 9.14 15.03
C ILE A 300 17.18 10.40 15.78
N ASP A 301 18.16 11.21 16.12
CA ASP A 301 17.96 12.51 16.75
C ASP A 301 18.10 13.62 15.70
N ARG A 302 16.97 14.22 15.33
CA ARG A 302 16.91 15.29 14.35
C ARG A 302 16.85 16.65 15.05
N ARG A 303 17.80 17.53 14.78
CA ARG A 303 17.71 18.94 15.20
C ARG A 303 16.76 19.69 14.26
N ARG A 304 15.62 20.15 14.78
CA ARG A 304 14.69 21.01 14.04
C ARG A 304 15.14 22.47 14.17
N THR A 305 15.27 23.16 13.06
CA THR A 305 15.37 24.63 13.08
C THR A 305 13.97 25.18 13.35
N PRO A 306 13.75 26.03 14.36
CA PRO A 306 12.45 26.66 14.55
C PRO A 306 12.04 27.42 13.28
N PRO A 307 10.76 27.40 12.89
CA PRO A 307 10.29 28.25 11.81
C PRO A 307 10.51 29.70 12.21
N THR A 308 11.41 30.38 11.51
CA THR A 308 11.67 31.80 11.67
C THR A 308 10.39 32.55 11.32
N VAL A 309 9.64 32.97 12.34
CA VAL A 309 8.60 33.99 12.17
C VAL A 309 9.34 35.27 11.78
N SER A 310 9.02 35.79 10.61
CA SER A 310 9.56 37.03 10.06
C SER A 310 9.58 38.15 11.10
N GLY A 311 10.75 38.77 11.33
CA GLY A 311 10.78 40.16 11.79
C GLY A 311 11.66 40.56 12.97
N THR A 312 12.37 39.67 13.65
CA THR A 312 13.28 40.11 14.74
C THR A 312 14.64 39.46 14.66
N THR A 313 15.60 40.27 14.21
CA THR A 313 17.04 40.08 14.35
C THR A 313 17.42 39.97 15.83
N SER A 314 18.37 39.09 16.11
CA SER A 314 19.06 38.90 17.40
C SER A 314 18.39 37.94 18.40
N ALA A 315 18.55 36.64 18.13
CA ALA A 315 18.82 35.69 19.20
C ALA A 315 19.87 34.69 18.68
N LEU A 316 20.94 34.54 19.46
CA LEU A 316 22.00 33.53 19.32
C LEU A 316 21.39 32.13 19.03
N PRO A 317 22.06 31.21 18.29
CA PRO A 317 21.50 29.91 17.90
C PRO A 317 21.37 28.95 19.09
N SER A 318 20.47 29.25 20.03
CA SER A 318 20.07 28.35 21.10
C SER A 318 19.40 27.12 20.47
N GLY A 319 19.88 25.95 20.87
CA GLY A 319 19.60 24.63 20.32
C GLY A 319 18.18 24.43 19.81
N GLY A 320 18.02 24.35 18.48
CA GLY A 320 16.78 23.88 17.86
C GLY A 320 16.30 22.56 18.50
N ALA A 321 14.98 22.42 18.69
CA ALA A 321 14.39 21.28 19.38
C ALA A 321 14.83 19.96 18.73
N ILE A 322 15.33 19.03 19.54
CA ILE A 322 15.72 17.70 19.08
C ILE A 322 14.45 16.84 19.03
N GLN A 323 14.06 16.44 17.83
CA GLN A 323 12.99 15.47 17.61
C GLN A 323 13.60 14.08 17.43
N ARG A 324 13.21 13.14 18.27
CA ARG A 324 13.60 11.73 18.14
C ARG A 324 12.64 10.96 17.23
N TYR A 325 13.20 10.13 16.36
CA TYR A 325 12.50 9.16 15.53
C TYR A 325 13.03 7.76 15.85
N PHE A 326 12.18 6.75 15.77
CA PHE A 326 12.61 5.35 15.76
C PHE A 326 12.65 4.80 14.33
N VAL A 327 13.57 3.89 14.06
CA VAL A 327 13.70 3.18 12.79
C VAL A 327 13.63 1.68 13.02
N VAL A 328 12.85 1.00 12.19
CA VAL A 328 12.70 -0.46 12.19
C VAL A 328 12.68 -0.99 10.76
N ASP A 329 13.08 -2.24 10.54
CA ASP A 329 13.11 -2.88 9.21
C ASP A 329 12.03 -3.97 9.03
N SER A 330 11.38 -4.36 10.12
CA SER A 330 10.45 -5.49 10.16
C SER A 330 9.25 -5.22 11.06
N THR A 331 8.16 -5.94 10.82
CA THR A 331 6.95 -5.86 11.65
C THR A 331 7.17 -6.42 13.05
N ASP A 332 8.07 -7.39 13.20
CA ASP A 332 8.42 -8.00 14.48
C ASP A 332 9.16 -6.99 15.37
N ALA A 333 10.08 -6.21 14.78
CA ALA A 333 10.70 -5.08 15.47
C ALA A 333 9.66 -4.00 15.83
N LEU A 334 8.70 -3.74 14.94
CA LEU A 334 7.62 -2.78 15.19
C LEU A 334 6.70 -3.23 16.35
N GLN A 335 6.45 -4.53 16.55
CA GLN A 335 5.62 -5.02 17.65
C GLN A 335 6.21 -4.71 19.03
N LYS A 336 7.54 -4.53 19.15
CA LYS A 336 8.23 -4.13 20.40
C LYS A 336 7.73 -2.77 20.93
N PHE A 337 7.07 -1.98 20.09
CA PHE A 337 6.55 -0.66 20.40
C PHE A 337 5.09 -0.66 20.92
N GLY A 338 4.44 -1.82 21.02
CA GLY A 338 3.07 -1.95 21.51
C GLY A 338 1.99 -1.91 20.42
N ALA A 339 0.74 -2.03 20.82
CA ALA A 339 -0.41 -2.14 19.90
C ALA A 339 -0.65 -0.89 19.06
N ASP A 340 -0.21 0.29 19.54
CA ASP A 340 -0.33 1.59 18.87
C ASP A 340 0.83 1.88 17.89
N ALA A 341 1.79 0.96 17.72
CA ALA A 341 3.01 1.21 16.94
C ALA A 341 2.69 1.69 15.50
N TRP A 342 1.71 1.08 14.83
CA TRP A 342 1.27 1.49 13.49
C TRP A 342 0.69 2.90 13.43
N GLU A 343 0.10 3.40 14.51
CA GLU A 343 -0.38 4.79 14.60
C GLU A 343 0.79 5.78 14.64
N ARG A 344 1.96 5.34 15.12
CA ARG A 344 3.18 6.16 15.17
C ARG A 344 4.06 6.06 13.92
N VAL A 345 3.79 5.12 13.01
CA VAL A 345 4.51 5.02 11.73
C VAL A 345 4.18 6.22 10.84
N VAL A 346 5.16 7.08 10.58
CA VAL A 346 5.00 8.27 9.72
C VAL A 346 5.50 8.03 8.31
N CYS A 347 6.47 7.13 8.13
CA CYS A 347 7.11 6.88 6.85
C CYS A 347 7.39 5.39 6.66
N VAL A 348 7.20 4.90 5.44
CA VAL A 348 7.69 3.60 4.95
C VAL A 348 8.60 3.85 3.75
N MET A 349 9.86 3.46 3.86
CA MET A 349 10.80 3.42 2.74
C MET A 349 10.68 2.09 2.01
N THR A 350 10.55 2.13 0.69
CA THR A 350 10.35 0.95 -0.15
C THR A 350 11.39 0.82 -1.26
N THR A 351 11.64 -0.42 -1.66
CA THR A 351 12.41 -0.81 -2.86
C THR A 351 11.54 -0.99 -4.10
N GLY A 352 10.24 -0.64 -4.04
CA GLY A 352 9.32 -0.74 -5.18
C GLY A 352 8.75 -2.15 -5.41
N GLN A 353 8.98 -3.07 -4.46
CA GLN A 353 8.53 -4.45 -4.56
C GLN A 353 7.32 -4.70 -3.64
N ALA A 354 6.16 -5.05 -4.23
CA ALA A 354 4.92 -5.21 -3.47
C ALA A 354 4.98 -6.31 -2.40
N TRP A 355 5.86 -7.32 -2.57
CA TRP A 355 6.02 -8.37 -1.57
C TRP A 355 6.51 -7.84 -0.22
N GLN A 356 7.19 -6.68 -0.19
CA GLN A 356 7.67 -6.03 1.04
C GLN A 356 6.54 -5.82 2.05
N PHE A 357 5.33 -5.51 1.57
CA PHE A 357 4.22 -5.09 2.42
C PHE A 357 3.34 -6.25 2.89
N ARG A 358 3.57 -7.49 2.43
CA ARG A 358 2.79 -8.66 2.85
C ARG A 358 2.62 -8.81 4.37
N PRO A 359 3.66 -8.62 5.20
CA PRO A 359 3.51 -8.74 6.65
C PRO A 359 2.93 -7.48 7.31
N TYR A 360 2.74 -6.37 6.58
CA TYR A 360 2.34 -5.08 7.15
C TYR A 360 0.85 -5.07 7.50
N LYS A 361 0.45 -4.14 8.39
CA LYS A 361 -0.97 -3.93 8.74
C LYS A 361 -1.85 -3.70 7.50
N TRP A 362 -1.32 -2.99 6.51
CA TRP A 362 -1.93 -2.82 5.19
C TRP A 362 -1.01 -3.43 4.14
N SER A 363 -1.40 -4.57 3.58
CA SER A 363 -0.60 -5.30 2.60
C SER A 363 -0.73 -4.75 1.18
N ASP A 364 -1.85 -4.10 0.87
CA ASP A 364 -2.05 -3.38 -0.38
C ASP A 364 -1.29 -2.03 -0.35
N PRO A 365 -0.36 -1.77 -1.30
CA PRO A 365 0.43 -0.54 -1.32
C PRO A 365 -0.43 0.73 -1.37
N ARG A 366 -1.53 0.73 -2.12
CA ARG A 366 -2.39 1.92 -2.25
C ARG A 366 -2.98 2.28 -0.90
N THR A 367 -3.55 1.30 -0.21
CA THR A 367 -4.12 1.47 1.13
C THR A 367 -3.05 1.82 2.16
N LEU A 368 -1.87 1.21 2.10
CA LEU A 368 -0.74 1.51 2.99
C LEU A 368 -0.34 2.98 2.88
N PHE A 369 -0.14 3.48 1.66
CA PHE A 369 0.33 4.85 1.41
C PHE A 369 -0.76 5.92 1.52
N HIS A 370 -2.00 5.53 1.81
CA HIS A 370 -3.01 6.45 2.35
C HIS A 370 -2.82 6.72 3.85
N HIS A 371 -2.31 5.74 4.61
CA HIS A 371 -2.17 5.86 6.07
C HIS A 371 -0.77 6.30 6.53
N VAL A 372 0.23 6.15 5.66
CA VAL A 372 1.64 6.39 5.94
C VAL A 372 2.30 7.05 4.74
N LYS A 373 3.29 7.95 4.95
CA LYS A 373 4.06 8.49 3.83
C LYS A 373 4.95 7.42 3.20
N GLY A 374 4.76 7.17 1.91
CA GLY A 374 5.65 6.30 1.14
C GLY A 374 6.84 7.06 0.54
N ILE A 375 8.04 6.49 0.69
CA ILE A 375 9.27 6.99 0.07
C ILE A 375 9.93 5.86 -0.72
N TYR A 376 10.12 6.05 -2.02
CA TYR A 376 10.88 5.12 -2.86
C TYR A 376 12.31 5.64 -3.01
N VAL A 377 13.28 4.92 -2.44
CA VAL A 377 14.69 5.33 -2.51
C VAL A 377 15.34 4.63 -3.69
N THR A 378 15.94 5.40 -4.60
CA THR A 378 16.53 4.90 -5.85
C THR A 378 17.78 5.69 -6.21
N TRP A 379 18.65 5.13 -7.06
CA TRP A 379 19.75 5.91 -7.60
C TRP A 379 19.26 6.98 -8.58
N SER A 380 19.99 8.08 -8.69
CA SER A 380 19.66 9.19 -9.60
C SER A 380 19.73 8.80 -11.08
N ASN A 381 20.56 7.82 -11.42
CA ASN A 381 20.77 7.29 -12.76
C ASN A 381 19.89 6.07 -13.10
N ASP A 382 19.14 5.53 -12.14
CA ASP A 382 18.23 4.41 -12.40
C ASP A 382 17.01 4.86 -13.23
N PRO A 383 16.52 4.01 -14.14
CA PRO A 383 15.31 4.31 -14.90
C PRO A 383 14.10 4.43 -13.97
N PRO A 384 13.13 5.32 -14.25
CA PRO A 384 11.90 5.42 -13.46
C PRO A 384 11.16 4.09 -13.42
N ASN A 385 10.78 3.64 -12.21
CA ASN A 385 10.04 2.40 -12.06
C ASN A 385 8.53 2.66 -12.29
N PRO A 386 7.90 2.06 -13.31
CA PRO A 386 6.48 2.33 -13.60
C PRO A 386 5.55 1.83 -12.49
N LYS A 387 5.94 0.80 -11.73
CA LYS A 387 5.09 0.20 -10.68
C LYS A 387 4.83 1.13 -9.51
N ILE A 388 5.77 2.03 -9.23
CA ILE A 388 5.62 2.99 -8.13
C ILE A 388 4.74 4.19 -8.51
N LYS A 389 4.49 4.43 -9.81
CA LYS A 389 3.58 5.51 -10.25
C LYS A 389 2.15 5.27 -9.81
N ASP A 390 1.77 4.01 -9.70
CA ASP A 390 0.44 3.59 -9.22
C ASP A 390 0.30 3.70 -7.69
N TRP A 391 1.41 3.98 -6.99
CA TRP A 391 1.45 4.08 -5.54
C TRP A 391 1.62 5.56 -5.14
N ASN A 392 1.01 5.97 -4.04
CA ASN A 392 1.18 7.33 -3.48
C ASN A 392 2.54 7.47 -2.77
N VAL A 393 3.63 7.25 -3.50
CA VAL A 393 5.01 7.31 -3.00
C VAL A 393 5.77 8.47 -3.62
N THR A 394 6.69 9.05 -2.87
CA THR A 394 7.60 10.08 -3.37
C THR A 394 8.98 9.48 -3.62
N GLU A 395 9.54 9.73 -4.80
CA GLU A 395 10.90 9.29 -5.13
C GLU A 395 11.93 10.13 -4.36
N LEU A 396 12.89 9.45 -3.73
CA LEU A 396 14.06 10.04 -3.12
C LEU A 396 15.30 9.52 -3.87
N LYS A 397 15.87 10.39 -4.71
CA LYS A 397 17.02 10.04 -5.56
C LYS A 397 18.32 10.32 -4.84
N ILE A 398 19.18 9.30 -4.75
CA ILE A 398 20.53 9.40 -4.19
C ILE A 398 21.51 9.36 -5.35
N ASP A 399 22.51 10.24 -5.34
CA ASP A 399 23.54 10.22 -6.38
C ASP A 399 24.60 9.14 -6.08
N PRO A 400 25.03 8.33 -7.06
CA PRO A 400 26.05 7.32 -6.85
C PRO A 400 27.40 7.88 -6.38
N HIS A 401 27.78 9.10 -6.80
CA HIS A 401 29.13 9.65 -6.59
C HIS A 401 29.14 11.01 -5.87
N ARG A 402 28.09 11.82 -6.00
CA ARG A 402 28.06 13.21 -5.51
C ARG A 402 27.52 13.32 -4.09
N ARG A 403 28.35 12.97 -3.10
CA ARG A 403 28.00 13.02 -1.66
C ARG A 403 27.68 14.41 -1.11
N HIS A 404 28.19 15.47 -1.74
CA HIS A 404 27.86 16.86 -1.35
C HIS A 404 26.37 17.20 -1.52
N ILE A 405 25.63 16.44 -2.34
CA ILE A 405 24.20 16.64 -2.61
C ILE A 405 23.34 15.94 -1.55
N ASP A 406 23.87 14.95 -0.83
CA ASP A 406 23.14 14.16 0.17
C ASP A 406 22.44 15.05 1.20
N LYS A 407 23.06 16.16 1.60
CA LYS A 407 22.47 17.17 2.50
C LYS A 407 21.19 17.78 1.98
N SER A 408 21.11 18.07 0.68
CA SER A 408 19.90 18.57 0.03
C SER A 408 18.83 17.49 -0.04
N VAL A 409 19.21 16.25 -0.38
CA VAL A 409 18.31 15.10 -0.44
C VAL A 409 17.67 14.81 0.91
N VAL A 410 18.47 14.79 1.98
CA VAL A 410 18.00 14.55 3.36
C VAL A 410 17.16 15.71 3.87
N ALA A 411 17.51 16.97 3.57
CA ALA A 411 16.67 18.12 3.88
C ALA A 411 15.29 18.04 3.20
N HIS A 412 15.27 17.63 1.92
CA HIS A 412 14.03 17.41 1.18
C HIS A 412 13.17 16.29 1.77
N PHE A 413 13.79 15.15 2.11
CA PHE A 413 13.12 14.06 2.82
C PHE A 413 12.46 14.56 4.12
N TRP A 414 13.21 15.28 4.94
CA TRP A 414 12.72 15.78 6.21
C TRP A 414 11.57 16.79 6.07
N LYS A 415 11.61 17.65 5.05
CA LYS A 415 10.50 18.54 4.71
C LYS A 415 9.23 17.75 4.38
N ILE A 416 9.35 16.72 3.54
CA ILE A 416 8.23 15.84 3.18
C ILE A 416 7.62 15.18 4.43
N ILE A 417 8.46 14.67 5.33
CA ILE A 417 7.99 14.02 6.56
C ILE A 417 7.32 15.04 7.49
N ASP A 418 7.84 16.25 7.61
CA ASP A 418 7.24 17.30 8.43
C ASP A 418 5.87 17.72 7.92
N ASP A 419 5.77 18.00 6.61
CA ASP A 419 4.51 18.41 5.98
C ASP A 419 3.44 17.32 6.15
N TRP A 420 3.82 16.06 5.88
CA TRP A 420 2.90 14.93 6.01
C TRP A 420 2.51 14.66 7.47
N THR A 421 3.47 14.71 8.41
CA THR A 421 3.20 14.46 9.84
C THR A 421 2.33 15.57 10.42
N SER A 422 2.57 16.83 10.04
CA SER A 422 1.75 17.97 10.50
C SER A 422 0.30 17.86 10.04
N ALA A 423 0.07 17.38 8.80
CA ALA A 423 -1.26 17.23 8.25
C ALA A 423 -2.02 15.98 8.76
N ASN A 424 -1.32 14.85 8.94
CA ASN A 424 -1.97 13.56 9.20
C ASN A 424 -1.83 13.08 10.65
N LYS A 425 -0.73 13.43 11.33
CA LYS A 425 -0.38 12.95 12.67
C LYS A 425 0.22 14.04 13.56
N PRO A 426 -0.46 15.20 13.75
CA PRO A 426 0.10 16.36 14.43
C PRO A 426 0.43 16.11 15.91
N TRP A 427 -0.18 15.11 16.54
CA TRP A 427 0.11 14.74 17.94
C TRP A 427 1.52 14.15 18.13
N LEU A 428 2.19 13.69 17.07
CA LEU A 428 3.57 13.16 17.13
C LEU A 428 4.64 14.26 17.13
N LEU A 429 4.26 15.51 16.81
CA LEU A 429 5.17 16.65 16.75
C LEU A 429 5.27 17.44 18.07
N LYS A 430 4.41 17.12 19.04
CA LYS A 430 4.29 17.83 20.33
C LYS A 430 4.98 17.11 21.50
N SER A 431 5.71 16.03 21.23
CA SER A 431 6.33 15.18 22.26
C SER A 431 7.79 15.50 22.51
#